data_AF-A0A3P7KLQ3-F1
#
_entry.id   AF-A0A3P7KLQ3-F1
#
_cell.length_a   1.000
_cell.length_b   1.000
_cell.length_c   1.000
_cell.angle_alpha   90.00
_cell.angle_beta   90.00
_cell.angle_gamma   90.00
#
_symmetry.space_group_name_H-M   'P 1'
#
loop_
_entity.id
_entity.type
_entity.pdbx_description
1 polymer ?
#
loop_
_entity_poly.entity_id
_entity_poly.type
_entity_poly.pdbx_seq_one_letter_code
_entity_poly.pdbx_strand_id
1 'polypeptide(L)'
;MARVVKCVDDLASTADSLQRTFVVEVMSKDCGSLALTAAIALEADFVFIPEVPPTQEWPKVMCSHLQRKRKAGSRLHIILVSEGATDSDKKPITVDMIKKIVEENLKYDVRVSRLGHLQRGGRPSFLDRLLGCRMGAEAINALLRSEPASPQVLCLKGN
;
A
#
# COMPACT_ATOMS: atom_id res chain seq x y z
N MET A 1 -7.86 -2.26 -1.70
CA MET A 1 -7.19 -2.64 -0.44
C MET A 1 -7.20 -4.15 -0.21
N ALA A 2 -8.37 -4.82 -0.15
CA ALA A 2 -8.46 -6.28 0.10
C ALA A 2 -7.56 -7.17 -0.79
N ARG A 3 -7.38 -6.82 -2.08
CA ARG A 3 -6.49 -7.55 -2.99
C ARG A 3 -5.02 -7.42 -2.62
N VAL A 4 -4.58 -6.22 -2.21
CA VAL A 4 -3.20 -5.98 -1.77
C VAL A 4 -2.91 -6.81 -0.53
N VAL A 5 -3.78 -6.72 0.47
CA VAL A 5 -3.66 -7.48 1.72
C VAL A 5 -3.56 -8.98 1.41
N LYS A 6 -4.51 -9.52 0.65
CA LYS A 6 -4.50 -10.94 0.27
C LYS A 6 -3.19 -11.35 -0.44
N CYS A 7 -2.71 -10.58 -1.41
CA CYS A 7 -1.49 -10.92 -2.12
C CYS A 7 -0.27 -10.91 -1.19
N VAL A 8 -0.19 -9.95 -0.27
CA VAL A 8 0.92 -9.87 0.68
C VAL A 8 0.85 -10.98 1.71
N ASP A 9 -0.33 -11.34 2.22
CA ASP A 9 -0.52 -12.50 3.11
C ASP A 9 -0.11 -13.81 2.43
N ASP A 10 -0.53 -14.00 1.17
CA ASP A 10 -0.16 -15.16 0.37
C ASP A 10 1.38 -15.22 0.21
N LEU A 11 2.06 -14.09 -0.01
CA LEU A 11 3.53 -14.00 -0.05
C LEU A 11 4.17 -14.29 1.32
N ALA A 12 3.67 -13.67 2.39
CA ALA A 12 4.15 -13.82 3.75
C ALA A 12 4.09 -15.27 4.25
N SER A 13 3.03 -16.00 3.88
CA SER A 13 2.86 -17.41 4.24
C SER A 13 3.99 -18.31 3.71
N THR A 14 4.62 -17.94 2.59
CA THR A 14 5.76 -18.67 2.01
C THR A 14 7.11 -18.35 2.66
N ALA A 15 7.14 -17.36 3.57
CA ALA A 15 8.37 -16.80 4.11
C ALA A 15 8.60 -17.03 5.60
N ASP A 16 7.59 -17.51 6.34
CA ASP A 16 7.72 -17.73 7.78
C ASP A 16 8.87 -18.72 8.12
N SER A 17 9.22 -19.59 7.18
CA SER A 17 10.33 -20.54 7.29
C SER A 17 11.71 -19.99 6.91
N LEU A 18 11.84 -18.84 6.22
CA LEU A 18 13.08 -18.43 5.53
C LEU A 18 13.62 -17.03 5.90
N GLN A 19 13.11 -16.40 6.95
CA GLN A 19 13.57 -15.10 7.45
C GLN A 19 13.71 -13.99 6.38
N ARG A 20 12.66 -13.75 5.59
CA ARG A 20 12.70 -12.91 4.37
C ARG A 20 12.18 -11.50 4.59
N THR A 21 12.68 -10.60 3.73
CA THR A 21 12.15 -9.24 3.57
C THR A 21 11.42 -9.13 2.24
N PHE A 22 10.15 -8.73 2.26
CA PHE A 22 9.41 -8.41 1.05
C PHE A 22 9.32 -6.91 0.83
N VAL A 23 9.63 -6.50 -0.39
CA VAL A 23 9.40 -5.14 -0.88
C VAL A 23 8.30 -5.22 -1.93
N VAL A 24 7.14 -4.65 -1.63
CA VAL A 24 5.93 -4.80 -2.44
C VAL A 24 5.53 -3.46 -3.03
N GLU A 25 5.43 -3.41 -4.36
CA GLU A 25 4.93 -2.25 -5.09
C GLU A 25 3.41 -2.29 -5.19
N VAL A 26 2.77 -1.22 -4.74
CA VAL A 26 1.31 -1.02 -4.71
C VAL A 26 0.93 0.04 -5.74
N MET A 27 -0.17 -0.17 -6.44
CA MET A 27 -0.64 0.76 -7.47
C MET A 27 -1.24 1.99 -6.82
N SER A 28 -0.48 3.08 -6.85
CA SER A 28 -0.95 4.41 -6.49
C SER A 28 0.08 5.44 -6.96
N LYS A 29 -0.25 6.16 -8.04
CA LYS A 29 0.62 7.21 -8.56
C LYS A 29 0.56 8.45 -7.67
N ASP A 30 -0.60 9.08 -7.58
CA ASP A 30 -0.73 10.39 -6.93
C ASP A 30 -1.37 10.32 -5.53
N CYS A 31 -1.81 9.15 -5.07
CA CYS A 31 -2.46 8.99 -3.76
C CYS A 31 -2.07 7.69 -3.04
N GLY A 32 -1.32 7.79 -1.95
CA GLY A 32 -0.85 6.67 -1.13
C GLY A 32 -1.87 6.08 -0.17
N SER A 33 -3.14 6.50 -0.18
CA SER A 33 -4.19 5.98 0.72
C SER A 33 -4.30 4.45 0.69
N LEU A 34 -4.15 3.84 -0.49
CA LEU A 34 -4.16 2.38 -0.64
C LEU A 34 -2.95 1.73 0.05
N ALA A 35 -1.75 2.26 -0.19
CA ALA A 35 -0.51 1.75 0.39
C ALA A 35 -0.49 1.92 1.92
N LEU A 36 -0.92 3.07 2.42
CA LEU A 36 -1.01 3.35 3.85
C LEU A 36 -2.02 2.44 4.56
N THR A 37 -3.23 2.32 4.02
CA THR A 37 -4.27 1.46 4.62
C THR A 37 -3.86 -0.01 4.58
N ALA A 38 -3.22 -0.46 3.49
CA ALA A 38 -2.67 -1.80 3.40
C ALA A 38 -1.52 -2.01 4.40
N ALA A 39 -0.64 -1.02 4.59
CA ALA A 39 0.47 -1.09 5.54
C ALA A 39 -0.01 -1.31 6.97
N ILE A 40 -1.06 -0.58 7.38
CA ILE A 40 -1.67 -0.74 8.69
C ILE A 40 -2.26 -2.15 8.86
N ALA A 41 -2.99 -2.63 7.86
CA ALA A 41 -3.64 -3.95 7.92
C ALA A 41 -2.65 -5.13 7.91
N LEU A 42 -1.48 -4.95 7.28
CA LEU A 42 -0.43 -5.96 7.14
C LEU A 42 0.67 -5.83 8.19
N GLU A 43 0.55 -4.88 9.12
CA GLU A 43 1.62 -4.53 10.08
C GLU A 43 2.98 -4.30 9.40
N ALA A 44 2.96 -3.64 8.25
CA ALA A 44 4.18 -3.39 7.48
C ALA A 44 5.20 -2.58 8.31
N ASP A 45 6.47 -2.97 8.23
CA ASP A 45 7.55 -2.31 8.96
C ASP A 45 7.83 -0.90 8.42
N PHE A 46 7.64 -0.71 7.12
CA PHE A 46 7.82 0.57 6.45
C PHE A 46 6.83 0.74 5.29
N VAL A 47 6.38 1.97 5.07
CA VAL A 47 5.56 2.35 3.92
C VAL A 47 6.06 3.65 3.31
N PHE A 48 6.11 3.68 1.98
CA PHE A 48 6.45 4.89 1.21
C PHE A 48 5.23 5.37 0.43
N ILE A 49 4.80 6.60 0.70
CA ILE A 49 3.66 7.25 0.06
C ILE A 49 4.04 8.64 -0.49
N PRO A 50 3.44 9.10 -1.60
CA PRO A 50 3.75 10.40 -2.19
C PRO A 50 3.40 11.60 -1.30
N GLU A 51 2.37 11.48 -0.45
CA GLU A 51 1.89 12.58 0.40
C GLU A 51 2.84 12.91 1.55
N VAL A 52 3.65 11.96 1.99
CA VAL A 52 4.61 12.12 3.10
C VAL A 52 5.98 11.58 2.66
N PRO A 53 6.73 12.34 1.84
CA PRO A 53 8.06 11.95 1.40
C PRO A 53 9.00 11.80 2.60
N PRO A 54 9.85 10.76 2.62
CA PRO A 54 10.76 10.56 3.73
C PRO A 54 11.95 11.53 3.68
N THR A 55 12.56 11.79 4.84
CA THR A 55 13.79 12.59 4.97
C THR A 55 14.98 11.89 4.29
N GLN A 56 16.04 12.61 3.92
CA GLN A 56 17.22 12.01 3.26
C GLN A 56 17.88 10.85 4.05
N GLU A 57 17.74 10.81 5.38
CA GLU A 57 18.29 9.72 6.21
C GLU A 57 17.43 8.46 6.28
N TRP A 58 16.33 8.38 5.51
CA TRP A 58 15.43 7.25 5.50
C TRP A 58 16.10 5.87 5.30
N PRO A 59 17.18 5.71 4.50
CA PRO A 59 17.82 4.40 4.36
C PRO A 59 18.39 3.91 5.70
N LYS A 60 19.03 4.79 6.47
CA LYS A 60 19.60 4.45 7.78
C LYS A 60 18.50 4.13 8.78
N VAL A 61 17.43 4.93 8.81
CA VAL A 61 16.29 4.74 9.71
C VAL A 61 15.61 3.41 9.43
N MET A 62 15.32 3.12 8.17
CA MET A 62 14.73 1.86 7.72
C MET A 62 15.62 0.68 8.10
N CYS A 63 16.90 0.70 7.74
CA CYS A 63 17.82 -0.39 8.06
C CYS A 63 17.93 -0.64 9.57
N SER A 64 18.02 0.42 10.36
CA SER A 64 18.07 0.32 11.84
C SER A 64 16.78 -0.26 12.42
N HIS A 65 15.61 0.09 11.86
CA HIS A 65 14.33 -0.47 12.27
C HIS A 65 14.26 -1.98 11.99
N LEU A 66 14.60 -2.40 10.76
CA LEU A 66 14.59 -3.82 10.36
C LEU A 66 15.54 -4.66 11.24
N GLN A 67 16.75 -4.17 11.50
CA GLN A 67 17.69 -4.83 12.40
C GLN A 67 17.14 -5.00 13.81
N ARG A 68 16.47 -3.97 14.35
CA ARG A 68 15.87 -4.02 15.69
C ARG A 68 14.77 -5.07 15.76
N LYS A 69 13.88 -5.10 14.77
CA LYS A 69 12.80 -6.10 14.66
C LYS A 69 13.35 -7.52 14.55
N ARG A 70 14.40 -7.74 13.75
CA ARG A 70 15.03 -9.06 13.63
C ARG A 70 15.71 -9.51 14.93
N LYS A 71 16.39 -8.60 15.63
CA LYS A 71 16.96 -8.87 16.97
C LYS A 71 15.88 -9.20 18.00
N ALA A 72 14.69 -8.61 17.87
CA ALA A 72 13.52 -8.93 18.69
C ALA A 72 12.82 -10.25 18.31
N GLY A 73 13.34 -10.98 17.31
CA GLY A 73 12.84 -12.29 16.90
C GLY A 73 11.93 -12.29 15.69
N SER A 74 11.66 -11.12 15.07
CA SER A 74 10.88 -11.09 13.83
C SER A 74 11.59 -11.83 12.71
N ARG A 75 10.85 -12.71 12.02
CA ARG A 75 11.32 -13.48 10.87
C ARG A 75 10.85 -12.89 9.54
N LEU A 76 9.83 -12.04 9.58
CA LEU A 76 9.25 -11.45 8.38
C LEU A 76 9.43 -9.95 8.43
N HIS A 77 9.79 -9.38 7.29
CA HIS A 77 9.72 -7.95 7.07
C HIS A 77 8.89 -7.63 5.85
N ILE A 78 8.00 -6.64 5.97
CA ILE A 78 7.16 -6.17 4.87
C ILE A 78 7.39 -4.67 4.69
N ILE A 79 7.76 -4.29 3.48
CA ILE A 79 7.94 -2.90 3.07
C ILE A 79 7.00 -2.63 1.90
N LEU A 80 6.06 -1.70 2.07
CA LEU A 80 5.13 -1.31 1.02
C LEU A 80 5.60 -0.02 0.34
N VAL A 81 5.55 0.00 -0.99
CA VAL A 81 6.01 1.14 -1.79
C VAL A 81 4.91 1.52 -2.76
N SER A 82 4.41 2.75 -2.64
CA SER A 82 3.48 3.33 -3.63
C SER A 82 4.21 3.54 -4.96
N GLU A 83 3.54 3.29 -6.09
CA GLU A 83 4.11 3.52 -7.44
C GLU A 83 4.68 4.93 -7.63
N GLY A 84 4.01 5.96 -7.09
CA GLY A 84 4.51 7.34 -7.09
C GLY A 84 5.28 7.76 -5.85
N ALA A 85 5.84 6.83 -5.07
CA ALA A 85 6.68 7.17 -3.94
C ALA A 85 7.87 8.04 -4.37
N THR A 86 8.09 9.15 -3.67
CA THR A 86 9.20 10.07 -3.92
C THR A 86 9.89 10.45 -2.62
N ASP A 87 11.15 10.88 -2.71
CA ASP A 87 11.88 11.48 -1.60
C ASP A 87 11.57 12.98 -1.45
N SER A 88 12.19 13.61 -0.45
CA SER A 88 12.06 15.06 -0.20
C SER A 88 12.47 15.94 -1.39
N ASP A 89 13.31 15.44 -2.30
CA ASP A 89 13.76 16.13 -3.51
C ASP A 89 12.88 15.80 -4.75
N LYS A 90 11.74 15.11 -4.55
CA LYS A 90 10.86 14.58 -5.61
C LYS A 90 11.50 13.54 -6.53
N LYS A 91 12.59 12.91 -6.10
CA LYS A 91 13.19 11.79 -6.84
C LYS A 91 12.40 10.52 -6.53
N PRO A 92 12.15 9.66 -7.53
CA PRO A 92 11.37 8.44 -7.33
C PRO A 92 12.10 7.46 -6.41
N ILE A 93 11.38 6.91 -5.44
CA ILE A 93 11.84 5.81 -4.59
C ILE A 93 11.30 4.51 -5.19
N THR A 94 12.19 3.69 -5.75
CA THR A 94 11.80 2.44 -6.42
C THR A 94 12.03 1.23 -5.52
N VAL A 95 11.27 0.15 -5.77
CA VAL A 95 11.44 -1.13 -5.06
C VAL A 95 12.84 -1.73 -5.23
N ASP A 96 13.48 -1.53 -6.39
CA ASP A 96 14.84 -2.03 -6.64
C ASP A 96 15.89 -1.26 -5.84
N MET A 97 15.68 0.05 -5.63
CA MET A 97 16.54 0.87 -4.78
C MET A 97 16.50 0.37 -3.34
N ILE A 98 15.29 0.14 -2.81
CA ILE A 98 15.11 -0.39 -1.44
C ILE A 98 15.73 -1.78 -1.32
N LYS A 99 15.51 -2.66 -2.31
CA LYS A 99 16.14 -3.98 -2.35
C LYS A 99 17.65 -3.88 -2.22
N LYS A 100 18.29 -3.07 -3.06
CA LYS A 100 19.74 -2.88 -3.08
C LYS A 100 20.25 -2.37 -1.73
N ILE A 101 19.59 -1.37 -1.15
CA ILE A 101 19.95 -0.81 0.16
C ILE A 101 19.91 -1.89 1.25
N VAL A 102 18.85 -2.70 1.29
CA VAL A 102 18.68 -3.73 2.33
C VAL A 102 19.70 -4.87 2.13
N GLU A 103 19.91 -5.33 0.90
CA GLU A 103 20.89 -6.38 0.60
C GLU A 103 22.33 -5.92 0.90
N GLU A 104 22.69 -4.69 0.53
CA GLU A 104 24.04 -4.16 0.74
C GLU A 104 24.36 -3.94 2.22
N ASN A 105 23.45 -3.30 2.97
CA ASN A 105 23.69 -2.89 4.36
C ASN A 105 23.37 -3.99 5.38
N LEU A 106 22.35 -4.82 5.12
CA LEU A 106 21.85 -5.81 6.10
C LEU A 106 22.11 -7.26 5.71
N LYS A 107 22.44 -7.54 4.44
CA LYS A 107 22.62 -8.91 3.91
C LYS A 107 21.38 -9.80 4.09
N TYR A 108 20.18 -9.21 4.09
CA TYR A 108 18.92 -9.98 4.18
C TYR A 108 18.50 -10.51 2.80
N ASP A 109 17.80 -11.65 2.75
CA ASP A 109 17.16 -12.16 1.51
C ASP A 109 15.94 -11.29 1.21
N VAL A 110 16.03 -10.49 0.14
CA VAL A 110 14.98 -9.55 -0.26
C VAL A 110 14.26 -10.05 -1.50
N ARG A 111 12.93 -10.09 -1.42
CA ARG A 111 12.06 -10.41 -2.55
C ARG A 111 11.22 -9.20 -2.92
N VAL A 112 11.33 -8.82 -4.19
CA VAL A 112 10.54 -7.73 -4.76
C VAL A 112 9.31 -8.33 -5.43
N SER A 113 8.15 -7.71 -5.21
CA SER A 113 6.91 -8.10 -5.88
C SER A 113 6.16 -6.86 -6.34
N ARG A 114 5.92 -6.76 -7.65
CA ARG A 114 5.11 -5.71 -8.24
C ARG A 114 3.72 -6.26 -8.47
N LEU A 115 2.73 -5.82 -7.68
CA LEU A 115 1.38 -6.40 -7.75
C LEU A 115 0.67 -6.08 -9.07
N GLY A 116 0.89 -4.87 -9.60
CA GLY A 116 0.29 -4.40 -10.85
C GLY A 116 -1.23 -4.60 -10.89
N HIS A 117 -1.74 -5.03 -12.05
CA HIS A 117 -3.17 -5.13 -12.35
C HIS A 117 -3.96 -6.12 -11.49
N LEU A 118 -3.31 -7.00 -10.72
CA LEU A 118 -3.99 -7.90 -9.78
C LEU A 118 -4.83 -7.15 -8.73
N GLN A 119 -4.49 -5.87 -8.50
CA GLN A 119 -5.18 -4.98 -7.58
C GLN A 119 -6.51 -4.45 -8.12
N ARG A 120 -6.68 -4.41 -9.45
CA ARG A 120 -7.90 -3.93 -10.13
C ARG A 120 -8.88 -5.05 -10.47
N GLY A 121 -8.42 -6.30 -10.43
CA GLY A 121 -9.23 -7.49 -10.73
C GLY A 121 -9.87 -8.15 -9.51
N GLY A 122 -10.62 -9.21 -9.78
CA GLY A 122 -11.30 -10.02 -8.76
C GLY A 122 -12.73 -9.57 -8.48
N ARG A 123 -13.39 -10.24 -7.53
CA ARG A 123 -14.76 -9.93 -7.14
C ARG A 123 -14.78 -8.78 -6.12
N PRO A 124 -15.71 -7.82 -6.23
CA PRO A 124 -15.87 -6.75 -5.24
C PRO A 124 -16.14 -7.32 -3.85
N SER A 125 -15.59 -6.66 -2.82
CA SER A 125 -15.82 -7.02 -1.42
C SER A 125 -17.28 -6.73 -1.02
N PHE A 126 -17.72 -7.25 0.12
CA PHE A 126 -19.05 -6.93 0.65
C PHE A 126 -19.24 -5.41 0.80
N LEU A 127 -18.26 -4.71 1.35
CA LEU A 127 -18.31 -3.25 1.55
C LEU A 127 -18.40 -2.51 0.22
N ASP A 128 -17.63 -2.91 -0.79
CA ASP A 128 -17.69 -2.28 -2.12
C ASP A 128 -19.08 -2.49 -2.78
N ARG A 129 -19.68 -3.67 -2.62
CA ARG A 129 -21.04 -3.94 -3.13
C ARG A 129 -22.09 -3.13 -2.40
N LEU A 130 -22.04 -3.11 -1.06
CA LEU A 130 -22.98 -2.35 -0.24
C LEU A 130 -22.89 -0.86 -0.55
N LEU A 131 -21.66 -0.32 -0.63
CA LEU A 131 -21.43 1.07 -1.02
C LEU A 131 -21.96 1.35 -2.42
N GLY A 132 -21.66 0.48 -3.39
CA GLY A 132 -22.18 0.59 -4.76
C GLY A 132 -23.71 0.62 -4.81
N CYS A 133 -24.38 -0.24 -4.06
CA CYS A 133 -25.84 -0.22 -3.95
C CYS A 133 -26.38 1.06 -3.31
N ARG A 134 -25.78 1.54 -2.21
CA ARG A 134 -26.18 2.79 -1.52
C ARG A 134 -25.99 4.00 -2.44
N MET A 135 -24.83 4.12 -3.07
CA MET A 135 -24.51 5.21 -3.98
C MET A 135 -25.40 5.17 -5.23
N GLY A 136 -25.68 3.98 -5.78
CA GLY A 136 -26.57 3.82 -6.93
C GLY A 136 -28.01 4.24 -6.64
N ALA A 137 -28.56 3.86 -5.49
CA ALA A 137 -29.89 4.30 -5.06
C ALA A 137 -29.93 5.82 -4.86
N GLU A 138 -28.93 6.40 -4.20
CA GLU A 138 -28.90 7.84 -3.96
C GLU A 138 -28.65 8.65 -5.24
N ALA A 139 -27.94 8.10 -6.22
CA ALA A 139 -27.77 8.72 -7.54
C ALA A 139 -29.13 8.94 -8.23
N ILE A 140 -30.02 7.96 -8.16
CA ILE A 140 -31.38 8.10 -8.72
C ILE A 140 -32.19 9.13 -7.93
N ASN A 141 -32.12 9.11 -6.59
CA ASN A 141 -32.81 10.10 -5.76
C ASN A 141 -32.32 11.53 -6.06
N ALA A 142 -31.01 11.71 -6.23
CA ALA A 142 -30.40 12.99 -6.56
C ALA A 142 -30.87 13.48 -7.93
N LEU A 143 -30.89 12.61 -8.95
CA LEU A 143 -31.39 12.95 -10.29
C LEU A 143 -32.86 13.37 -10.29
N LEU A 144 -33.71 12.69 -9.53
CA LEU A 144 -35.14 13.03 -9.43
C LEU A 144 -35.39 14.36 -8.70
N ARG A 145 -34.49 14.75 -7.79
CA ARG A 145 -34.56 16.01 -7.03
C ARG A 145 -33.83 17.17 -7.74
N SER A 146 -32.91 16.88 -8.65
CA SER A 146 -32.04 17.88 -9.25
C SER A 146 -32.76 18.67 -10.34
N GLU A 147 -32.61 19.99 -10.30
CA GLU A 147 -32.91 20.85 -11.45
C GLU A 147 -31.77 20.80 -12.50
N PRO A 148 -32.01 21.15 -13.77
CA PRO A 148 -31.10 20.91 -14.90
C PRO A 148 -29.71 21.56 -14.87
N ALA A 149 -29.32 22.27 -13.80
CA ALA A 149 -28.29 23.30 -13.88
C ALA A 149 -26.91 22.95 -13.33
N SER A 150 -26.71 21.88 -12.54
CA SER A 150 -25.38 21.57 -11.99
C SER A 150 -25.07 20.08 -11.84
N PRO A 151 -23.89 19.60 -12.30
CA PRO A 151 -23.44 18.25 -12.02
C PRO A 151 -23.18 18.06 -10.53
N GLN A 152 -23.66 16.94 -9.97
CA GLN A 152 -23.48 16.59 -8.56
C GLN A 152 -22.60 15.35 -8.43
N VAL A 153 -21.75 15.32 -7.40
CA VAL A 153 -20.97 14.14 -7.01
C VAL A 153 -21.47 13.67 -5.66
N LEU A 154 -21.92 12.42 -5.59
CA LEU A 154 -22.32 11.81 -4.34
C LEU A 154 -21.11 11.27 -3.59
N CYS A 155 -21.11 11.47 -2.28
CA CYS A 155 -20.11 10.90 -1.39
C CYS A 155 -20.78 10.40 -0.11
N LEU A 156 -20.16 9.39 0.50
CA LEU A 156 -20.55 8.93 1.83
C LEU A 156 -19.70 9.67 2.86
N LYS A 157 -20.33 10.45 3.74
CA LYS A 157 -19.66 11.13 4.86
C LYS A 157 -20.35 10.76 6.17
N GLY A 158 -19.61 10.08 7.06
CA GLY A 158 -20.15 9.66 8.37
C GLY A 158 -21.10 8.48 8.32
N ASN A 159 -20.68 7.40 7.63
CA ASN A 159 -21.41 6.13 7.41
C ASN A 159 -22.93 6.25 7.16
#